data_AF-A0A353D222-F1
#
_entry.id   AF-A0A353D222-F1
#
_cell.length_a   1.000
_cell.length_b   1.000
_cell.length_c   1.000
_cell.angle_alpha   90.00
_cell.angle_beta   90.00
_cell.angle_gamma   90.00
#
_symmetry.space_group_name_H-M   'P 1'
#
loop_
_entity.id
_entity.type
_entity.pdbx_description
1 polymer ?
#
loop_
_entity_poly.entity_id
_entity_poly.type
_entity_poly.pdbx_seq_one_letter_code
_entity_poly.pdbx_strand_id
1 'polypeptide(L)'
;MFMRITLLGAPGSGAQSLARRLSESMKLPLLPLDHATGTDGQSLAVIRQQLDASDSFLLTGFPATLPQAQALDQMLAWQGSPVDLAIMLGLERDIPTSGARQEIHLQESGISEEDQRAAAEKKFVRLTRYYKTQNKLLFINTVGDTDADLNQLKNALETRMRHMSDILT
;
A
#
# COMPACT_ATOMS: atom_id res chain seq x y z
N MET A 1 15.48 -11.47 9.46
CA MET A 1 14.93 -10.10 9.44
C MET A 1 13.53 -10.17 8.89
N PHE A 2 12.57 -9.55 9.55
CA PHE A 2 11.15 -9.69 9.22
C PHE A 2 10.63 -8.46 8.49
N MET A 3 9.74 -8.65 7.51
CA MET A 3 9.18 -7.57 6.71
C MET A 3 7.70 -7.76 6.40
N ARG A 4 6.90 -6.80 6.85
CA ARG A 4 5.46 -6.72 6.63
C ARG A 4 5.18 -5.53 5.73
N ILE A 5 4.97 -5.84 4.46
CA ILE A 5 4.89 -4.85 3.39
C ILE A 5 3.46 -4.82 2.86
N THR A 6 2.88 -3.63 2.67
CA THR A 6 1.64 -3.44 1.92
C THR A 6 1.91 -2.76 0.58
N LEU A 7 1.39 -3.31 -0.49
CA LEU A 7 1.44 -2.74 -1.84
C LEU A 7 0.15 -1.98 -2.12
N LEU A 8 0.31 -0.68 -2.30
CA LEU A 8 -0.74 0.28 -2.63
C LEU A 8 -0.66 0.59 -4.13
N GLY A 9 -1.76 0.39 -4.84
CA GLY A 9 -1.85 0.69 -6.27
C GLY A 9 -3.30 0.82 -6.71
N ALA A 10 -3.55 1.63 -7.72
CA ALA A 10 -4.87 1.70 -8.34
C ALA A 10 -5.22 0.36 -9.02
N PRO A 11 -6.50 -0.03 -9.08
CA PRO A 11 -6.92 -1.18 -9.89
C PRO A 11 -6.38 -1.06 -11.32
N GLY A 12 -5.83 -2.15 -11.87
CA GLY A 12 -5.25 -2.16 -13.22
C GLY A 12 -3.82 -1.59 -13.34
N SER A 13 -3.22 -1.07 -12.26
CA SER A 13 -1.82 -0.58 -12.26
C SER A 13 -0.75 -1.67 -12.41
N GLY A 14 -1.13 -2.95 -12.49
CA GLY A 14 -0.19 -4.07 -12.47
C GLY A 14 0.34 -4.42 -11.08
N ALA A 15 -0.06 -3.70 -10.02
CA ALA A 15 0.43 -3.91 -8.66
C ALA A 15 0.26 -5.35 -8.15
N GLN A 16 -0.89 -5.98 -8.43
CA GLN A 16 -1.13 -7.39 -8.05
C GLN A 16 -0.17 -8.35 -8.78
N SER A 17 0.08 -8.12 -10.08
CA SER A 17 0.98 -8.95 -10.87
C SER A 17 2.43 -8.78 -10.40
N LEU A 18 2.88 -7.54 -10.22
CA LEU A 18 4.19 -7.23 -9.65
C LEU A 18 4.37 -7.83 -8.26
N ALA A 19 3.34 -7.81 -7.41
CA ALA A 19 3.38 -8.43 -6.10
C ALA A 19 3.64 -9.92 -6.16
N ARG A 20 2.96 -10.62 -7.08
CA ARG A 20 3.15 -12.05 -7.29
C ARG A 20 4.57 -12.37 -7.74
N ARG A 21 5.07 -11.62 -8.72
CA ARG A 21 6.45 -11.77 -9.22
C ARG A 21 7.49 -11.44 -8.15
N LEU A 22 7.23 -10.45 -7.31
CA LEU A 22 8.09 -10.10 -6.17
C LEU A 22 8.09 -11.22 -5.12
N SER A 23 6.91 -11.71 -4.75
CA SER A 23 6.74 -12.83 -3.81
C SER A 23 7.50 -14.06 -4.27
N GLU A 24 7.35 -14.45 -5.55
CA GLU A 24 8.05 -15.58 -6.15
C GLU A 24 9.57 -15.39 -6.09
N SER A 25 10.04 -14.18 -6.42
CA SER A 25 11.47 -13.91 -6.47
C SER A 25 12.13 -13.79 -5.10
N MET A 26 11.45 -13.23 -4.09
CA MET A 26 11.99 -13.01 -2.75
C MET A 26 11.57 -14.09 -1.75
N LYS A 27 10.75 -15.06 -2.17
CA LYS A 27 10.14 -16.10 -1.32
C LYS A 27 9.36 -15.51 -0.14
N LEU A 28 8.70 -14.38 -0.36
CA LEU A 28 7.84 -13.74 0.64
C LEU A 28 6.42 -14.28 0.52
N PRO A 29 5.74 -14.65 1.61
CA PRO A 29 4.33 -15.01 1.57
C PRO A 29 3.47 -13.87 1.02
N LEU A 30 2.70 -14.13 -0.04
CA LEU A 30 1.78 -13.16 -0.64
C LEU A 30 0.37 -13.35 -0.09
N LEU A 31 -0.23 -12.25 0.37
CA LEU A 31 -1.63 -12.14 0.77
C LEU A 31 -2.39 -11.29 -0.24
N PRO A 32 -3.05 -11.91 -1.23
CA PRO A 32 -3.93 -11.21 -2.14
C PRO A 32 -5.28 -10.97 -1.46
N LEU A 33 -5.49 -9.77 -0.91
CA LEU A 33 -6.77 -9.36 -0.37
C LEU A 33 -7.44 -8.41 -1.35
N ASP A 34 -8.23 -8.97 -2.26
CA ASP A 34 -9.00 -8.15 -3.17
C ASP A 34 -10.13 -7.44 -2.40
N HIS A 35 -10.39 -6.18 -2.74
CA HIS A 35 -11.46 -5.38 -2.14
C HIS A 35 -12.85 -5.98 -2.43
N ALA A 36 -12.93 -6.88 -3.42
CA ALA A 36 -14.16 -7.52 -3.87
C ALA A 36 -14.60 -8.71 -3.01
N THR A 37 -13.75 -9.26 -2.13
CA THR A 37 -14.04 -10.53 -1.44
C THR A 37 -14.00 -10.39 0.08
N GLY A 38 -14.96 -9.65 0.65
CA GLY A 38 -15.26 -9.69 2.08
C GLY A 38 -15.44 -8.33 2.76
N THR A 39 -15.83 -8.36 4.03
CA THR A 39 -15.86 -7.16 4.88
C THR A 39 -14.46 -6.84 5.41
N ASP A 40 -14.20 -5.59 5.80
CA ASP A 40 -12.92 -5.17 6.41
C ASP A 40 -12.47 -6.10 7.56
N GLY A 41 -13.42 -6.59 8.35
CA GLY A 41 -13.16 -7.52 9.45
C GLY A 41 -12.67 -8.91 8.99
N GLN A 42 -13.15 -9.41 7.86
CA GLN A 42 -12.68 -10.67 7.28
C GLN A 42 -11.25 -10.53 6.76
N SER A 43 -10.95 -9.42 6.07
CA SER A 43 -9.59 -9.11 5.61
C SER A 43 -8.61 -9.08 6.78
N LEU A 44 -8.95 -8.38 7.87
CA LEU A 44 -8.11 -8.33 9.08
C LEU A 44 -7.92 -9.71 9.71
N ALA A 45 -8.96 -10.56 9.75
CA ALA A 45 -8.84 -11.92 10.27
C ALA A 45 -7.86 -12.78 9.47
N VAL A 46 -7.87 -12.67 8.14
CA VAL A 46 -6.91 -13.37 7.26
C VAL A 46 -5.49 -12.86 7.49
N ILE A 47 -5.30 -11.54 7.59
CA ILE A 47 -3.97 -10.96 7.88
C ILE A 47 -3.46 -11.48 9.22
N ARG A 48 -4.31 -11.50 10.25
CA ARG A 48 -3.94 -12.02 11.57
C ARG A 48 -3.48 -13.47 11.53
N GLN A 49 -4.20 -14.34 10.82
CA GLN A 49 -3.80 -15.74 10.65
C GLN A 49 -2.43 -15.86 9.98
N GLN A 50 -2.11 -14.96 9.05
CA GLN A 50 -0.80 -14.95 8.42
C GLN A 50 0.31 -14.52 9.38
N LEU A 51 0.08 -13.54 10.25
CA LEU A 51 1.05 -13.18 11.29
C LEU A 51 1.39 -14.34 12.21
N ASP A 52 0.39 -15.15 12.56
CA ASP A 52 0.60 -16.33 13.38
C ASP A 52 1.47 -17.39 12.67
N ALA A 53 1.53 -17.36 11.33
CA ALA A 53 2.31 -18.29 10.51
C ALA A 53 3.70 -17.75 10.11
N SER A 54 3.84 -16.44 9.91
CA SER A 54 5.10 -15.81 9.51
C SER A 54 5.15 -14.34 9.90
N ASP A 55 6.29 -13.92 10.45
CA ASP A 55 6.58 -12.52 10.73
C ASP A 55 6.79 -11.67 9.45
N SER A 56 6.80 -12.29 8.26
CA SER A 56 6.97 -11.60 6.98
C SER A 56 5.88 -11.93 5.99
N PHE A 57 5.31 -10.90 5.37
CA PHE A 57 4.32 -11.05 4.32
C PHE A 57 4.28 -9.83 3.42
N LEU A 58 3.81 -10.07 2.19
CA LEU A 58 3.47 -9.07 1.20
C LEU A 58 1.96 -9.01 1.06
N LEU A 59 1.36 -7.89 1.43
CA LEU A 59 -0.08 -7.66 1.38
C LEU A 59 -0.43 -6.85 0.13
N THR A 60 -1.46 -7.26 -0.61
CA THR A 60 -1.95 -6.51 -1.78
C THR A 60 -3.44 -6.32 -1.71
N GLY A 61 -3.93 -5.19 -2.22
CA GLY A 61 -5.36 -4.88 -2.30
C GLY A 61 -6.01 -4.45 -0.98
N PHE A 62 -5.26 -4.49 0.13
CA PHE A 62 -5.64 -3.93 1.41
C PHE A 62 -4.42 -3.26 2.06
N PRO A 63 -4.55 -2.07 2.67
CA PRO A 63 -5.75 -1.23 2.76
C PRO A 63 -5.94 -0.35 1.52
N ALA A 64 -7.20 -0.14 1.12
CA ALA A 64 -7.59 0.79 0.05
C ALA A 64 -8.10 2.13 0.58
N THR A 65 -8.36 2.23 1.89
CA THR A 65 -8.90 3.44 2.53
C THR A 65 -8.18 3.76 3.84
N LEU A 66 -8.27 5.01 4.29
CA LEU A 66 -7.70 5.42 5.58
C LEU A 66 -8.25 4.61 6.77
N PRO A 67 -9.57 4.38 6.93
CA PRO A 67 -10.08 3.56 8.04
C PRO A 67 -9.50 2.15 8.06
N GLN A 68 -9.35 1.51 6.88
CA GLN A 68 -8.72 0.20 6.76
C GLN A 68 -7.24 0.23 7.18
N ALA A 69 -6.49 1.27 6.79
CA ALA A 69 -5.09 1.43 7.17
C ALA A 69 -4.92 1.63 8.69
N GLN A 70 -5.81 2.41 9.30
CA GLN A 70 -5.84 2.61 10.75
C GLN A 70 -6.19 1.32 11.48
N ALA A 71 -7.19 0.57 11.00
CA ALA A 71 -7.57 -0.71 11.59
C ALA A 71 -6.46 -1.76 11.46
N LEU A 72 -5.78 -1.81 10.31
CA LEU A 72 -4.61 -2.65 10.09
C LEU A 72 -3.49 -2.32 11.06
N ASP A 73 -3.08 -1.06 11.13
CA ASP A 73 -2.02 -0.62 12.05
C ASP A 73 -2.39 -0.88 13.51
N GLN A 74 -3.64 -0.65 13.90
CA GLN A 74 -4.11 -0.91 15.26
C GLN A 74 -4.00 -2.40 15.60
N MET A 75 -4.51 -3.29 14.73
CA MET A 75 -4.43 -4.74 14.94
C MET A 75 -2.98 -5.20 15.07
N LEU A 76 -2.11 -4.73 14.18
CA LEU A 76 -0.69 -5.07 14.13
C LEU A 76 0.09 -4.53 15.33
N ALA A 77 -0.19 -3.31 15.76
CA ALA A 77 0.46 -2.70 16.92
C ALA A 77 0.14 -3.45 18.22
N TRP A 78 -1.09 -3.95 18.37
CA TRP A 78 -1.47 -4.78 19.53
C TRP A 78 -0.68 -6.09 19.63
N GLN A 79 -0.19 -6.60 18.49
CA GLN A 79 0.66 -7.80 18.43
C GLN A 79 2.17 -7.46 18.47
N GLY A 80 2.55 -6.19 18.67
CA GLY A 80 3.95 -5.76 18.61
C GLY A 80 4.55 -5.82 17.21
N SER A 81 3.70 -5.89 16.18
CA SER A 81 4.10 -6.27 14.82
C SER A 81 3.64 -5.28 13.74
N PRO A 82 4.06 -3.99 13.79
CA PRO A 82 3.55 -2.95 12.91
C PRO A 82 3.86 -3.20 11.42
N VAL A 83 3.09 -2.57 10.52
CA VAL A 83 3.51 -2.46 9.10
C VAL A 83 4.87 -1.79 9.04
N ASP A 84 5.82 -2.40 8.35
CA ASP A 84 7.17 -1.85 8.19
C ASP A 84 7.24 -0.89 7.00
N LEU A 85 6.50 -1.22 5.93
CA LEU A 85 6.57 -0.48 4.68
C LEU A 85 5.24 -0.52 3.93
N ALA A 86 4.82 0.65 3.45
CA ALA A 86 3.75 0.80 2.47
C ALA A 86 4.39 1.25 1.16
N ILE A 87 4.33 0.42 0.12
CA ILE A 87 4.91 0.70 -1.19
C ILE A 87 3.79 1.15 -2.10
N MET A 88 3.89 2.36 -2.62
CA MET A 88 2.96 2.85 -3.61
C MET A 88 3.56 2.73 -5.01
N LEU A 89 2.86 1.98 -5.85
CA LEU A 89 3.20 1.75 -7.26
C LEU A 89 2.34 2.64 -8.15
N GLY A 90 2.96 3.29 -9.12
CA GLY A 90 2.32 4.18 -10.10
C GLY A 90 3.26 5.28 -10.53
N LEU A 91 2.79 6.24 -11.32
CA LEU A 91 3.60 7.43 -11.63
C LEU A 91 3.37 8.49 -10.55
N GLU A 92 4.41 9.24 -10.17
CA GLU A 92 4.30 10.22 -9.07
C GLU A 92 3.22 11.27 -9.33
N ARG A 93 3.04 11.62 -10.60
CA ARG A 93 1.99 12.49 -11.13
C ARG A 93 0.57 11.97 -10.92
N ASP A 94 0.40 10.65 -10.81
CA ASP A 94 -0.89 10.01 -10.54
C ASP A 94 -1.18 9.95 -9.04
N ILE A 95 -0.18 10.22 -8.19
CA ILE A 95 -0.40 10.44 -6.78
C ILE A 95 -1.00 11.84 -6.64
N PRO A 96 -2.20 11.95 -6.07
CA PRO A 96 -2.73 13.26 -5.75
C PRO A 96 -1.87 13.91 -4.66
N THR A 97 -1.07 14.86 -5.09
CA THR A 97 -0.16 15.59 -4.22
C THR A 97 -0.96 16.75 -3.63
N SER A 98 -0.84 16.95 -2.33
CA SER A 98 -1.64 17.91 -1.55
C SER A 98 -1.46 19.40 -1.95
N GLY A 99 -0.72 19.67 -3.03
CA GLY A 99 -0.33 21.00 -3.50
C GLY A 99 -0.95 21.44 -4.83
N ALA A 100 -1.78 20.63 -5.50
CA ALA A 100 -2.65 21.17 -6.55
C ALA A 100 -3.71 22.04 -5.87
N ARG A 101 -3.58 23.36 -6.04
CA ARG A 101 -4.34 24.39 -5.34
C ARG A 101 -5.85 24.14 -5.46
N GLN A 102 -6.47 24.21 -4.30
CA GLN A 102 -7.89 24.41 -4.07
C GLN A 102 -8.39 25.64 -4.85
N GLU A 103 -9.21 25.41 -5.87
CA GLU A 103 -10.36 26.27 -6.17
C GLU A 103 -11.57 25.35 -6.30
N ILE A 104 -12.12 24.99 -5.15
CA ILE A 104 -13.41 24.31 -5.06
C ILE A 104 -14.46 25.43 -5.09
N HIS A 105 -14.95 25.76 -6.28
CA HIS A 105 -16.23 26.45 -6.39
C HIS A 105 -17.30 25.40 -6.11
N LEU A 106 -17.83 25.39 -4.88
CA LEU A 106 -18.99 24.60 -4.51
C LEU A 106 -20.18 25.13 -5.32
N GLN A 107 -20.53 24.46 -6.42
CA GLN A 107 -21.86 24.54 -6.99
C GLN A 107 -22.47 23.16 -7.04
N GLU A 108 -23.65 23.09 -6.43
CA GLU A 108 -24.45 21.89 -6.22
C GLU A 108 -24.90 21.27 -7.55
N SER A 109 -25.08 19.94 -7.50
CA SER A 109 -26.14 19.14 -8.15
C SER A 109 -25.64 18.10 -9.16
N GLY A 110 -25.80 16.83 -8.78
CA GLY A 110 -25.57 15.64 -9.62
C GLY A 110 -24.19 15.04 -9.39
N ILE A 111 -24.12 13.75 -9.01
CA ILE A 111 -22.84 13.05 -8.82
C ILE A 111 -22.23 12.85 -10.22
N SER A 112 -21.38 13.78 -10.67
CA SER A 112 -20.64 13.66 -11.91
C SER A 112 -19.53 12.61 -11.76
N GLU A 113 -19.06 12.01 -12.86
CA GLU A 113 -17.84 11.19 -12.86
C GLU A 113 -16.64 11.95 -12.28
N GLU A 114 -16.66 13.29 -12.41
CA GLU A 114 -15.67 14.20 -11.83
C GLU A 114 -15.71 14.24 -10.29
N ASP A 115 -16.90 14.22 -9.68
CA ASP A 115 -17.06 14.11 -8.22
C ASP A 115 -16.58 12.76 -7.68
N GLN A 116 -16.82 11.67 -8.43
CA GLN A 116 -16.33 10.35 -8.07
C GLN A 116 -14.80 10.30 -8.13
N ARG A 117 -14.21 10.91 -9.17
CA ARG A 117 -12.76 11.05 -9.31
C ARG A 117 -12.18 11.88 -8.18
N ALA A 118 -12.75 13.05 -7.86
CA ALA A 118 -12.30 13.91 -6.76
C ALA A 118 -12.45 13.23 -5.38
N ALA A 119 -13.52 12.44 -5.18
CA ALA A 119 -13.72 11.69 -3.95
C ALA A 119 -12.72 10.52 -3.80
N ALA A 120 -12.45 9.79 -4.88
CA ALA A 120 -11.42 8.74 -4.92
C ALA A 120 -10.03 9.33 -4.66
N GLU A 121 -9.75 10.49 -5.26
CA GLU A 121 -8.54 11.26 -5.06
C GLU A 121 -8.36 11.63 -3.58
N LYS A 122 -9.37 12.23 -2.96
CA LYS A 122 -9.34 12.63 -1.54
C LYS A 122 -9.15 11.44 -0.58
N LYS A 123 -9.65 10.25 -0.93
CA LYS A 123 -9.40 9.02 -0.16
C LYS A 123 -7.94 8.60 -0.27
N PHE A 124 -7.38 8.57 -1.47
CA PHE A 124 -5.97 8.24 -1.72
C PHE A 124 -5.00 9.23 -1.07
N VAL A 125 -5.23 10.54 -1.18
CA VAL A 125 -4.41 11.58 -0.50
C VAL A 125 -4.29 11.32 1.00
N ARG A 126 -5.41 10.93 1.64
CA ARG A 126 -5.44 10.69 3.08
C ARG A 126 -4.69 9.43 3.47
N LEU A 127 -4.84 8.36 2.68
CA LEU A 127 -4.12 7.10 2.88
C LEU A 127 -2.60 7.28 2.71
N THR A 128 -2.17 7.95 1.64
CA THR A 128 -0.74 8.17 1.38
C THR A 128 -0.12 9.06 2.43
N ARG A 129 -0.81 10.15 2.82
CA ARG A 129 -0.37 11.02 3.92
C ARG A 129 -0.19 10.24 5.22
N TYR A 130 -1.12 9.34 5.55
CA TYR A 130 -1.04 8.52 6.75
C TYR A 130 0.28 7.73 6.82
N TYR A 131 0.60 6.93 5.81
CA TYR A 131 1.88 6.18 5.78
C TYR A 131 3.12 7.07 5.64
N LYS A 132 3.00 8.21 4.95
CA LYS A 132 4.09 9.19 4.82
C LYS A 132 4.46 9.80 6.17
N THR A 133 3.47 10.21 6.98
CA THR A 133 3.73 10.78 8.32
C THR A 133 4.38 9.79 9.28
N GLN A 134 4.20 8.49 9.06
CA GLN A 134 4.85 7.43 9.83
C GLN A 134 6.24 7.06 9.29
N ASN A 135 6.72 7.72 8.23
CA ASN A 135 7.96 7.38 7.54
C ASN A 135 8.00 5.94 6.99
N LYS A 136 6.82 5.41 6.66
CA LYS A 136 6.61 4.05 6.12
C LYS A 136 6.27 4.03 4.64
N LEU A 137 5.98 5.18 4.04
CA LEU A 137 5.64 5.25 2.61
C LEU A 137 6.90 5.27 1.75
N LEU A 138 7.02 4.29 0.86
CA LEU A 138 7.98 4.25 -0.23
C LEU A 138 7.23 4.41 -1.55
N PHE A 139 7.69 5.33 -2.39
CA PHE A 139 7.11 5.51 -3.71
C PHE A 139 8.01 4.93 -4.78
N ILE A 140 7.42 4.19 -5.72
CA ILE A 140 8.13 3.55 -6.82
C ILE A 140 7.41 3.87 -8.12
N ASN A 141 8.11 4.63 -8.97
CA ASN A 141 7.62 4.91 -10.31
C ASN A 141 7.51 3.60 -11.09
N THR A 142 6.29 3.20 -11.44
CA THR A 142 6.03 2.02 -12.27
C THR A 142 5.15 2.38 -13.45
N VAL A 143 5.45 1.81 -14.62
CA VAL A 143 4.63 1.95 -15.82
C VAL A 143 3.63 0.80 -15.99
N GLY A 144 3.78 -0.27 -15.20
CA GLY A 144 2.88 -1.41 -15.19
C GLY A 144 3.55 -2.61 -14.54
N ASP A 145 3.56 -3.74 -15.22
CA ASP A 145 4.22 -4.97 -14.78
C ASP A 145 5.38 -5.34 -15.71
N THR A 146 6.47 -4.56 -15.65
CA THR A 146 7.69 -4.83 -16.44
C THR A 146 8.81 -5.42 -15.59
N ASP A 147 9.81 -6.03 -16.22
CA ASP A 147 11.04 -6.48 -15.52
C ASP A 147 11.79 -5.31 -14.86
N ALA A 148 11.75 -4.12 -15.48
CA ALA A 148 12.35 -2.92 -14.93
C ALA A 148 11.66 -2.51 -13.63
N ASP A 149 10.32 -2.51 -13.60
CA ASP A 149 9.53 -2.19 -12.40
C ASP A 149 9.82 -3.18 -11.27
N LEU A 150 9.89 -4.48 -11.58
CA LEU A 150 10.22 -5.52 -10.62
C LEU A 150 11.64 -5.35 -10.05
N ASN A 151 12.63 -5.06 -10.90
CA ASN A 151 14.01 -4.84 -10.46
C ASN A 151 14.14 -3.58 -9.60
N GLN A 152 13.43 -2.51 -9.95
CA GLN A 152 13.39 -1.29 -9.15
C GLN A 152 12.78 -1.54 -7.77
N LEU A 153 11.66 -2.28 -7.73
CA LEU A 153 11.00 -2.69 -6.50
C LEU A 153 11.91 -3.54 -5.60
N LYS A 154 12.61 -4.52 -6.17
CA LYS A 154 13.59 -5.35 -5.45
C LYS A 154 14.72 -4.52 -4.88
N ASN A 155 15.38 -3.70 -5.70
CA ASN A 155 16.52 -2.89 -5.27
C ASN A 155 16.13 -1.93 -4.14
N ALA A 156 14.94 -1.33 -4.24
CA ALA A 156 14.43 -0.42 -3.21
C ALA A 156 14.16 -1.16 -1.89
N LEU A 157 13.59 -2.37 -1.97
CA LEU A 157 13.39 -3.24 -0.81
C LEU A 157 14.70 -3.67 -0.18
N GLU A 158 15.66 -4.17 -0.96
CA GLU A 158 16.98 -4.60 -0.47
C GLU A 158 17.75 -3.44 0.19
N THR A 159 17.67 -2.25 -0.39
CA THR A 159 18.28 -1.04 0.19
C THR A 159 17.64 -0.71 1.53
N ARG A 160 16.31 -0.80 1.62
CA ARG A 160 15.58 -0.55 2.87
C ARG A 160 15.89 -1.61 3.93
N MET A 161 15.97 -2.89 3.53
CA MET A 161 16.39 -4.01 4.38
C MET A 161 17.76 -3.80 4.99
N ARG A 162 18.73 -3.36 4.17
CA ARG A 162 20.09 -3.09 4.64
C ARG A 162 20.09 -1.97 5.69
N HIS A 163 19.45 -0.84 5.40
CA HIS A 163 19.34 0.27 6.34
C HIS A 163 18.67 -0.10 7.67
N MET A 164 17.66 -0.96 7.65
CA MET A 164 17.00 -1.42 8.87
C MET A 164 17.86 -2.42 9.66
N SER A 165 18.78 -3.14 9.00
CA SER A 165 19.72 -4.07 9.66
C SER A 165 20.84 -3.31 10.37
N ASP A 166 21.32 -2.23 9.76
CA ASP A 166 22.38 -1.37 10.30
C ASP A 166 21.94 -0.61 11.56
N ILE A 167 20.64 -0.41 11.78
CA ILE A 167 20.08 0.27 12.97
C ILE A 167 20.01 -0.69 14.18
N LEU A 168 20.06 -2.00 13.95
CA LEU A 168 19.95 -3.03 14.99
C LEU A 168 21.30 -3.66 15.39
N THR A 169 22.41 -3.14 14.87
CA THR A 169 23.79 -3.53 15.23
C THR A 169 24.47 -2.42 16.01
#